data_AF-F8Q059-F1
#
_entry.id   AF-F8Q059-F1
#
_cell.length_a   1.000
_cell.length_b   1.000
_cell.length_c   1.000
_cell.angle_alpha   90.00
_cell.angle_beta   90.00
_cell.angle_gamma   90.00
#
_symmetry.space_group_name_H-M   'P 1'
#
loop_
_entity.id
_entity.type
_entity.pdbx_description
1 polymer ?
#
loop_
_entity_poly.entity_id
_entity_poly.type
_entity_poly.pdbx_seq_one_letter_code
_entity_poly.pdbx_strand_id
1 'polypeptide(L)'
;MPPIWTRRHRHHALTSQQPPASDVVDLEEQIQATCKATSTGAVKNLKAACRDLEILRHYYTALRRYNGKALPSREAHIQQQHLSQAQEGVLLEYIEFLGNTGHPLCKQTVAPYIYNLCSKYPSEKWIRCFLKRNEAQIAARWSSTLDPMRAQALNFPVV
;
A
#
# COMPACT_ATOMS: atom_id res chain seq x y z
N MET A 1 27.72 -32.64 26.43
CA MET A 1 26.93 -31.58 25.78
C MET A 1 27.36 -31.48 24.32
N PRO A 2 26.47 -31.66 23.34
CA PRO A 2 26.83 -31.54 21.93
C PRO A 2 26.84 -30.06 21.48
N PRO A 3 27.69 -29.68 20.50
CA PRO A 3 27.81 -28.30 20.05
C PRO A 3 26.66 -27.89 19.12
N ILE A 4 26.27 -26.62 19.26
CA ILE A 4 25.21 -25.93 18.51
C ILE A 4 25.68 -25.74 17.06
N TRP A 5 24.96 -26.33 16.11
CA TRP A 5 25.18 -26.12 14.68
C TRP A 5 24.74 -24.69 14.31
N THR A 6 25.69 -23.83 13.97
CA THR A 6 25.39 -22.51 13.41
C THR A 6 24.99 -22.65 11.95
N ARG A 7 23.73 -22.31 11.67
CA ARG A 7 23.13 -22.29 10.33
C ARG A 7 23.79 -21.18 9.50
N ARG A 8 24.77 -21.52 8.66
CA ARG A 8 25.33 -20.60 7.67
C ARG A 8 24.23 -20.16 6.69
N HIS A 9 23.82 -18.90 6.78
CA HIS A 9 23.03 -18.26 5.74
C HIS A 9 23.90 -18.10 4.49
N ARG A 10 23.61 -18.89 3.45
CA ARG A 10 24.10 -18.63 2.09
C ARG A 10 23.43 -17.35 1.59
N HIS A 11 24.19 -16.26 1.54
CA HIS A 11 23.83 -15.10 0.74
C HIS A 11 24.04 -15.47 -0.72
N HIS A 12 22.96 -15.78 -1.43
CA HIS A 12 22.96 -15.73 -2.89
C HIS A 12 22.96 -14.26 -3.30
N ALA A 13 24.15 -13.73 -3.60
CA ALA A 13 24.29 -12.48 -4.32
C ALA A 13 23.86 -12.71 -5.78
N LEU A 14 22.56 -12.57 -6.03
CA LEU A 14 22.07 -12.38 -7.39
C LEU A 14 22.38 -10.95 -7.78
N THR A 15 23.46 -10.77 -8.54
CA THR A 15 23.74 -9.56 -9.31
C THR A 15 22.60 -9.36 -10.32
N SER A 16 21.54 -8.71 -9.86
CA SER A 16 20.46 -8.18 -10.70
C SER A 16 21.04 -7.01 -11.49
N GLN A 17 21.49 -7.25 -12.72
CA GLN A 17 21.63 -6.18 -13.69
C GLN A 17 20.24 -5.60 -13.93
N GLN A 18 19.96 -4.42 -13.36
CA GLN A 18 18.79 -3.64 -13.72
C GLN A 18 19.01 -3.13 -15.16
N PRO A 19 18.06 -3.38 -16.09
CA PRO A 19 18.14 -2.80 -17.42
C PRO A 19 18.04 -1.26 -17.34
N PRO A 20 18.64 -0.54 -18.31
CA PRO A 20 18.67 0.92 -18.33
C PRO A 20 17.26 1.53 -18.41
N ALA A 21 17.07 2.63 -17.69
CA ALA A 21 15.82 3.38 -17.55
C ALA A 21 15.46 4.22 -18.79
N SER A 22 15.44 3.60 -19.97
CA SER A 22 14.95 4.22 -21.21
C SER A 22 13.44 4.00 -21.32
N ASP A 23 12.67 5.09 -21.37
CA ASP A 23 11.29 5.17 -21.88
C ASP A 23 10.40 3.96 -21.59
N VAL A 24 10.25 3.61 -20.31
CA VAL A 24 9.23 2.63 -19.89
C VAL A 24 7.88 3.33 -20.02
N VAL A 25 7.36 3.37 -21.25
CA VAL A 25 5.98 3.79 -21.49
C VAL A 25 5.09 2.90 -20.64
N ASP A 26 4.28 3.50 -19.77
CA ASP A 26 3.45 2.75 -18.85
C ASP A 26 2.47 1.89 -19.66
N LEU A 27 2.60 0.57 -19.54
CA LEU A 27 1.80 -0.41 -20.26
C LEU A 27 0.29 -0.17 -20.01
N GLU A 28 -0.07 0.26 -18.81
CA GLU A 28 -1.48 0.54 -18.48
C GLU A 28 -1.98 1.78 -19.23
N GLU A 29 -1.14 2.80 -19.43
CA GLU A 29 -1.48 3.98 -20.24
C GLU A 29 -1.71 3.59 -21.71
N GLN A 30 -0.88 2.70 -22.27
CA GLN A 30 -1.07 2.20 -23.64
C GLN A 30 -2.37 1.39 -23.77
N ILE A 31 -2.69 0.56 -22.77
CA ILE A 31 -3.97 -0.19 -22.74
C ILE A 31 -5.16 0.78 -22.65
N GLN A 32 -5.06 1.83 -21.85
CA GLN A 32 -6.12 2.85 -21.77
C GLN A 32 -6.24 3.65 -23.07
N ALA A 33 -5.13 4.02 -23.69
CA ALA A 33 -5.11 4.73 -24.97
C ALA A 33 -5.76 3.90 -26.08
N THR A 34 -5.46 2.60 -26.19
CA THR A 34 -6.13 1.70 -27.14
C THR A 34 -7.64 1.62 -26.91
N CYS A 35 -8.07 1.51 -25.65
CA CYS A 35 -9.49 1.49 -25.30
C CYS A 35 -10.19 2.80 -25.72
N LYS A 36 -9.57 3.96 -25.43
CA LYS A 36 -10.08 5.29 -25.80
C LYS A 36 -10.14 5.50 -27.32
N ALA A 37 -9.10 5.10 -28.04
CA ALA A 37 -9.05 5.22 -29.50
C ALA A 37 -10.14 4.37 -30.17
N THR A 38 -10.41 3.19 -29.61
CA THR A 38 -11.48 2.30 -30.08
C THR A 38 -12.86 2.87 -29.76
N SER A 39 -13.10 3.37 -28.54
CA SER A 39 -14.39 3.95 -28.16
C SER A 39 -14.72 5.24 -28.93
N THR A 40 -13.70 6.00 -29.31
CA THR A 40 -13.85 7.22 -30.14
C THR A 40 -14.13 6.89 -31.61
N GLY A 41 -13.92 5.64 -32.03
CA GLY A 41 -14.06 5.22 -33.43
C GLY A 41 -12.88 5.61 -34.32
N ALA A 42 -11.74 6.04 -33.74
CA ALA A 42 -10.54 6.41 -34.50
C ALA A 42 -9.89 5.20 -35.17
N VAL A 43 -10.06 4.02 -34.56
CA VAL A 43 -9.57 2.74 -35.08
C VAL A 43 -10.74 1.80 -35.29
N LYS A 44 -10.73 1.03 -36.39
CA LYS A 44 -11.83 0.13 -36.77
C LYS A 44 -12.13 -0.94 -35.71
N ASN A 45 -11.08 -1.49 -35.10
CA ASN A 45 -11.16 -2.61 -34.17
C ASN A 45 -10.10 -2.49 -33.07
N LEU A 46 -10.41 -2.95 -31.85
CA LEU A 46 -9.47 -2.95 -30.71
C LEU A 46 -8.17 -3.70 -31.02
N LYS A 47 -8.26 -4.82 -31.74
CA LYS A 47 -7.08 -5.63 -32.13
C LYS A 47 -6.13 -4.86 -33.06
N ALA A 48 -6.65 -3.97 -33.91
CA ALA A 48 -5.84 -3.12 -34.77
C ALA A 48 -5.11 -2.07 -33.92
N ALA A 49 -5.83 -1.40 -33.00
CA ALA A 49 -5.22 -0.43 -32.09
C ALA A 49 -4.09 -1.05 -31.23
N CYS A 50 -4.27 -2.27 -30.74
CA CYS A 50 -3.21 -2.99 -30.02
C CYS A 50 -2.01 -3.37 -30.89
N ARG A 51 -2.19 -3.53 -32.22
CA ARG A 51 -1.09 -3.78 -33.14
C ARG A 51 -0.31 -2.49 -33.40
N ASP A 52 -1.02 -1.37 -33.57
CA ASP A 52 -0.42 -0.06 -33.84
C ASP A 52 0.43 0.44 -32.66
N LEU A 53 0.03 0.11 -31.43
CA LEU A 53 0.78 0.41 -30.20
C LEU A 53 1.69 -0.74 -29.72
N GLU A 54 1.89 -1.77 -30.54
CA GLU A 54 2.76 -2.93 -30.25
C GLU A 54 2.40 -3.73 -28.97
N ILE A 55 1.24 -3.49 -28.35
CA ILE A 55 0.74 -4.19 -27.16
C ILE A 55 -0.13 -5.42 -27.48
N LEU A 56 0.02 -6.03 -28.66
CA LEU A 56 -0.83 -7.13 -29.11
C LEU A 56 -0.85 -8.32 -28.14
N ARG A 57 0.26 -8.57 -27.43
CA ARG A 57 0.35 -9.58 -26.36
C ARG A 57 -0.67 -9.35 -25.23
N HIS A 58 -1.06 -8.10 -24.99
CA HIS A 58 -1.99 -7.68 -23.94
C HIS A 58 -3.42 -7.45 -24.45
N TYR A 59 -3.73 -7.91 -25.67
CA TYR A 59 -5.06 -7.78 -26.28
C TYR A 59 -6.20 -8.26 -25.37
N TYR A 60 -6.07 -9.42 -24.73
CA TYR A 60 -7.14 -9.93 -23.86
C TYR A 60 -7.37 -9.06 -22.62
N THR A 61 -6.30 -8.45 -22.09
CA THR A 61 -6.41 -7.49 -20.99
C THR A 61 -7.14 -6.24 -21.45
N ALA A 62 -6.75 -5.68 -22.61
CA ALA A 62 -7.43 -4.54 -23.22
C ALA A 62 -8.90 -4.84 -23.51
N LEU A 63 -9.22 -6.03 -24.02
CA LEU A 63 -10.59 -6.45 -24.28
C LEU A 63 -11.44 -6.53 -23.00
N ARG A 64 -10.89 -7.06 -21.90
CA ARG A 64 -11.58 -7.10 -20.61
C ARG A 64 -11.80 -5.70 -20.04
N ARG A 65 -10.82 -4.80 -20.19
CA ARG A 65 -10.91 -3.39 -19.81
C ARG A 65 -11.99 -2.66 -20.61
N TYR A 66 -11.96 -2.79 -21.93
CA TYR A 66 -12.94 -2.20 -22.85
C TYR A 66 -14.36 -2.65 -22.55
N ASN A 67 -14.56 -3.94 -22.23
CA ASN A 67 -15.86 -4.48 -21.84
C ASN A 67 -16.27 -4.17 -20.39
N GLY A 68 -15.49 -3.38 -19.65
CA GLY A 68 -15.75 -3.06 -18.24
C GLY A 68 -15.64 -4.25 -17.27
N LYS A 69 -15.08 -5.39 -17.70
CA LYS A 69 -14.95 -6.61 -16.88
C LYS A 69 -13.73 -6.60 -15.95
N ALA A 70 -12.84 -5.62 -16.10
CA ALA A 70 -11.65 -5.51 -15.28
C ALA A 70 -11.22 -4.05 -15.16
N LEU A 71 -10.83 -3.63 -13.95
CA LEU A 71 -10.35 -2.27 -13.65
C LEU A 71 -8.82 -2.18 -13.58
N PRO A 72 -8.21 -1.05 -13.97
CA PRO A 72 -6.79 -0.76 -13.79
C PRO A 72 -6.30 -1.26 -12.43
N SER A 73 -5.11 -1.86 -12.38
CA SER A 73 -4.62 -2.53 -11.16
C SER A 73 -4.72 -1.63 -9.93
N ARG A 74 -4.34 -0.36 -10.09
CA ARG A 74 -4.43 0.67 -9.05
C ARG A 74 -5.87 0.89 -8.56
N GLU A 75 -6.82 1.03 -9.47
CA GLU A 75 -8.24 1.22 -9.14
C GLU A 75 -8.85 -0.02 -8.49
N ALA A 76 -8.54 -1.20 -9.03
CA ALA A 76 -8.96 -2.47 -8.45
C ALA A 76 -8.45 -2.61 -7.00
N HIS A 77 -7.19 -2.23 -6.75
CA HIS A 77 -6.63 -2.22 -5.40
C HIS A 77 -7.30 -1.21 -4.48
N ILE A 78 -7.66 -0.01 -4.98
CA ILE A 78 -8.42 0.98 -4.21
C ILE A 78 -9.79 0.42 -3.81
N GLN A 79 -10.49 -0.23 -4.74
CA GLN A 79 -11.80 -0.84 -4.46
C GLN A 79 -11.75 -2.02 -3.48
N GLN A 80 -10.62 -2.73 -3.44
CA GLN A 80 -10.41 -3.83 -2.49
C GLN A 80 -10.06 -3.37 -1.07
N GLN A 81 -9.83 -2.07 -0.85
CA GLN A 81 -9.48 -1.58 0.48
C GLN A 81 -10.66 -1.67 1.44
N HIS A 82 -10.33 -1.81 2.73
CA HIS A 82 -11.33 -1.87 3.80
C HIS A 82 -12.02 -0.52 4.03
N LEU A 83 -11.31 0.58 3.77
CA LEU A 83 -11.77 1.94 3.99
C LEU A 83 -11.94 2.64 2.65
N SER A 84 -13.00 3.43 2.55
CA SER A 84 -13.12 4.45 1.51
C SER A 84 -12.09 5.56 1.73
N GLN A 85 -11.80 6.35 0.69
CA GLN A 85 -10.88 7.48 0.77
C GLN A 85 -11.29 8.48 1.88
N ALA A 86 -12.59 8.72 2.04
CA ALA A 86 -13.11 9.60 3.09
C ALA A 86 -12.89 9.03 4.50
N GLN A 87 -13.16 7.73 4.70
CA GLN A 87 -12.90 7.06 5.97
C GLN A 87 -11.41 6.98 6.30
N GLU A 88 -10.56 6.82 5.29
CA GLU A 88 -9.11 6.89 5.46
C GLU A 88 -8.69 8.28 5.95
N GLY A 89 -9.24 9.36 5.41
CA GLY A 89 -9.02 10.72 5.92
C GLY A 89 -9.39 10.88 7.39
N VAL A 90 -10.58 10.44 7.80
CA VAL A 90 -11.03 10.49 9.21
C VAL A 90 -10.12 9.66 10.12
N LEU A 91 -9.63 8.51 9.66
CA LEU A 91 -8.69 7.69 10.42
C LEU A 91 -7.33 8.39 10.60
N LEU A 92 -6.86 9.13 9.59
CA LEU A 92 -5.62 9.91 9.67
C LEU A 92 -5.74 11.03 10.71
N GLU A 93 -6.84 11.78 10.69
CA GLU A 93 -7.14 12.82 11.69
C GLU A 93 -7.17 12.23 13.11
N TYR A 94 -7.80 11.07 13.28
CA TYR A 94 -7.82 10.37 14.58
C TYR A 94 -6.41 9.93 15.02
N ILE A 95 -5.58 9.41 14.10
CA ILE A 95 -4.19 9.03 14.39
C ILE A 95 -3.35 10.25 14.78
N GLU A 96 -3.55 11.38 14.12
CA GLU A 96 -2.90 12.65 14.47
C GLU A 96 -3.32 13.10 15.87
N PHE A 97 -4.62 13.03 16.19
CA PHE A 97 -5.13 13.31 17.54
C PHE A 97 -4.49 12.40 18.61
N LEU A 98 -4.34 11.10 18.32
CA LEU A 98 -3.64 10.18 19.23
C LEU A 98 -2.17 10.56 19.42
N GLY A 99 -1.48 10.95 18.34
CA GLY A 99 -0.10 11.45 18.40
C GLY A 99 0.03 12.70 19.28
N ASN A 100 -0.87 13.67 19.09
CA ASN A 100 -0.88 14.93 19.84
C ASN A 100 -1.18 14.75 21.33
N THR A 101 -1.96 13.72 21.67
CA THR A 101 -2.29 13.36 23.06
C THR A 101 -1.28 12.40 23.70
N GLY A 102 -0.26 11.97 22.97
CA GLY A 102 0.77 11.06 23.46
C GLY A 102 0.30 9.60 23.58
N HIS A 103 -0.81 9.23 22.94
CA HIS A 103 -1.28 7.84 22.94
C HIS A 103 -0.49 7.01 21.93
N PRO A 104 -0.05 5.79 22.30
CA PRO A 104 0.68 4.94 21.39
C PRO A 104 -0.22 4.41 20.27
N LEU A 105 0.32 4.41 19.05
CA LEU A 105 -0.31 3.80 17.88
C LEU A 105 -0.09 2.29 17.91
N CYS A 106 -0.99 1.57 18.58
CA CYS A 106 -1.00 0.11 18.58
C CYS A 106 -2.32 -0.44 18.01
N LYS A 107 -2.34 -1.73 17.65
CA LYS A 107 -3.55 -2.39 17.14
C LYS A 107 -4.73 -2.23 18.08
N GLN A 108 -4.50 -2.25 19.39
CA GLN A 108 -5.56 -2.14 20.40
C GLN A 108 -6.22 -0.75 20.40
N THR A 109 -5.46 0.31 20.14
CA THR A 109 -5.99 1.68 20.08
C THR A 109 -6.71 1.96 18.76
N VAL A 110 -6.16 1.48 17.65
CA VAL A 110 -6.64 1.85 16.29
C VAL A 110 -7.75 0.92 15.79
N ALA A 111 -7.67 -0.39 16.08
CA ALA A 111 -8.62 -1.37 15.52
C ALA A 111 -10.09 -1.16 15.95
N PRO A 112 -10.42 -0.77 17.20
CA PRO A 112 -11.80 -0.46 17.57
C PRO A 112 -12.37 0.71 16.77
N TYR A 113 -11.57 1.74 16.52
CA TYR A 113 -11.99 2.88 15.72
C TYR A 113 -12.25 2.49 14.25
N ILE A 114 -11.35 1.69 13.66
CA ILE A 114 -11.54 1.13 12.31
C ILE A 114 -12.80 0.26 12.23
N TYR A 115 -13.04 -0.56 13.25
CA TYR A 115 -14.26 -1.37 13.32
C TYR A 115 -15.52 -0.49 13.32
N ASN A 116 -15.53 0.61 14.05
CA ASN A 116 -16.65 1.55 14.04
C ASN A 116 -16.87 2.20 12.66
N LEU A 117 -15.81 2.41 11.88
CA LEU A 117 -15.90 2.99 10.54
C LEU A 117 -16.41 2.00 9.48
N CYS A 118 -15.94 0.74 9.49
CA CYS A 118 -16.20 -0.21 8.39
C CYS A 118 -16.81 -1.55 8.81
N SER A 119 -17.18 -1.70 10.08
CA SER A 119 -17.74 -2.94 10.67
C SER A 119 -16.85 -4.18 10.48
N LYS A 120 -15.54 -3.98 10.29
CA LYS A 120 -14.57 -5.06 10.08
C LYS A 120 -13.31 -4.79 10.90
N TYR A 121 -12.83 -5.82 11.60
CA TYR A 121 -11.57 -5.72 12.31
C TYR A 121 -10.39 -5.83 11.34
N PRO A 122 -9.46 -4.87 11.34
CA PRO A 122 -8.25 -4.95 10.55
C PRO A 122 -7.28 -6.00 11.14
N SER A 123 -6.55 -6.68 10.26
CA SER A 123 -5.41 -7.49 10.68
C SER A 123 -4.24 -6.60 11.08
N GLU A 124 -3.30 -7.13 11.87
CA GLU A 124 -2.09 -6.37 12.22
C GLU A 124 -1.26 -6.00 10.98
N LYS A 125 -1.16 -6.93 10.02
CA LYS A 125 -0.52 -6.70 8.74
C LYS A 125 -1.17 -5.54 7.98
N TRP A 126 -2.51 -5.45 8.01
CA TRP A 126 -3.25 -4.36 7.40
C TRP A 126 -2.86 -3.01 8.01
N ILE A 127 -2.81 -2.91 9.35
CA ILE A 127 -2.42 -1.67 10.04
C ILE A 127 -0.99 -1.25 9.66
N ARG A 128 -0.05 -2.19 9.62
CA ARG A 128 1.32 -1.91 9.18
C ARG A 128 1.37 -1.39 7.74
N CYS A 129 0.62 -2.01 6.83
CA CYS A 129 0.52 -1.56 5.43
C CYS A 129 -0.13 -0.18 5.32
N PHE A 130 -1.16 0.10 6.10
CA PHE A 130 -1.83 1.40 6.16
C PHE A 130 -0.87 2.50 6.60
N LEU A 131 -0.13 2.28 7.69
CA LEU A 131 0.85 3.24 8.21
C LEU A 131 1.97 3.48 7.19
N LYS A 132 2.49 2.41 6.56
CA LYS A 132 3.51 2.53 5.51
C LYS A 132 3.03 3.32 4.29
N ARG A 133 1.78 3.12 3.88
CA ARG A 133 1.21 3.87 2.74
C ARG A 133 1.07 5.36 3.04
N ASN A 134 0.81 5.72 4.29
CA ASN A 134 0.59 7.10 4.74
C ASN A 134 1.80 7.67 5.51
N GLU A 135 3.00 7.12 5.29
CA GLU A 135 4.24 7.54 5.97
C GLU A 135 4.58 9.02 5.74
N ALA A 136 4.14 9.59 4.61
CA ALA A 136 4.30 11.01 4.32
C ALA A 136 3.50 11.93 5.27
N GLN A 137 2.40 11.45 5.84
CA GLN A 137 1.54 12.21 6.76
C GLN A 137 1.76 11.78 8.22
N ILE A 138 2.05 10.50 8.46
CA ILE A 138 2.25 9.94 9.78
C ILE A 138 3.71 9.54 9.95
N ALA A 139 4.47 10.37 10.67
CA ALA A 139 5.81 10.01 11.12
C ALA A 139 5.74 9.09 12.35
N ALA A 140 5.51 7.80 12.13
CA ALA A 140 5.55 6.81 13.21
C ALA A 140 6.99 6.68 13.74
N ARG A 141 7.23 7.13 14.97
CA ARG A 141 8.50 6.96 15.67
C ARG A 141 8.34 6.03 16.85
N TRP A 142 9.38 5.26 17.12
CA TRP A 142 9.48 4.51 18.36
C TRP A 142 9.67 5.49 19.51
N SER A 143 8.95 5.27 20.61
CA SER A 143 9.25 5.97 21.85
C SER A 143 10.71 5.74 22.21
N SER A 144 11.49 6.80 22.31
CA SER A 144 12.82 6.70 22.92
C SER A 144 12.65 6.32 24.39
N THR A 145 13.58 5.54 24.93
CA THR A 145 13.66 5.29 26.37
C THR A 145 13.61 6.62 27.10
N LEU A 146 12.73 6.73 28.08
CA LEU A 146 12.66 7.92 28.92
C LEU A 146 13.99 8.08 29.66
N ASP A 147 14.47 9.31 29.80
CA ASP A 147 15.64 9.59 30.63
C ASP A 147 15.43 9.03 32.05
N PRO A 148 16.37 8.24 32.63
CA PRO A 148 16.17 7.60 33.92
C PRO A 148 15.73 8.55 35.04
N MET A 149 16.24 9.79 35.06
CA MET A 149 15.84 10.77 36.06
C MET A 149 14.38 11.21 35.87
N ARG A 150 13.95 11.43 34.62
CA ARG A 150 12.53 11.71 34.31
C ARG A 150 11.63 10.52 34.64
N ALA A 151 12.10 9.29 34.43
CA ALA A 151 11.32 8.10 34.76
C ALA A 151 11.12 7.97 36.27
N GLN A 152 12.17 8.26 37.06
CA GLN A 152 12.09 8.27 38.52
C GLN A 152 11.10 9.32 39.03
N ALA A 153 11.03 10.51 38.42
CA ALA A 153 10.08 11.56 38.80
C ALA A 153 8.60 11.18 38.56
N LEU A 154 8.32 10.22 37.67
CA LEU A 154 6.97 9.70 37.41
C LEU A 154 6.57 8.54 38.34
N ASN A 155 7.52 7.98 39.09
CA ASN A 155 7.24 6.95 40.10
C ASN A 155 6.81 7.64 41.40
N PHE A 156 5.52 7.96 41.52
CA PHE A 156 4.98 8.47 42.79
C PHE A 156 5.05 7.36 43.86
N PRO A 157 5.50 7.67 45.09
CA PRO A 157 5.40 6.71 46.18
C PRO A 157 3.92 6.44 46.46
N VAL A 158 3.51 5.18 46.30
CA VAL A 158 2.19 4.73 46.75
C VAL A 158 2.26 4.67 48.28
N VAL A 159 1.57 5.58 48.95
CA VAL A 159 1.40 5.63 50.41
C VAL A 159 0.36 4.62 50.84
#